data_AF-A0AB38ZLV4-F1
#
_entry.id   AF-A0AB38ZLV4-F1
#
_cell.length_a   1.000
_cell.length_b   1.000
_cell.length_c   1.000
_cell.angle_alpha   90.00
_cell.angle_beta   90.00
_cell.angle_gamma   90.00
#
_symmetry.space_group_name_H-M   'P 1'
#
loop_
_entity.id
_entity.type
_entity.pdbx_description
1 polymer ?
#
loop_
_entity_poly.entity_id
_entity_poly.type
_entity_poly.pdbx_seq_one_letter_code
_entity_poly.pdbx_strand_id
1 'polypeptide(L)'
;QCSELGVCTVSVGPKDMTAQFNNLGVLHVTKKNMMEIMTQKLQRQRLRSRPHGLTDAERRELEQEAKELKKVMDLSIVRLRFSAFLRASDGSFSLPLKPVISHPIHDSKSPGASNLKISRMDKTAGSVRGGDEVYLLCDKVQKDDIEVRFYEDDENGWQAFGDFSPTDVHKQYAIVFRTPPYHKMKIERPVTVFLQLKRKRGGDVSDSKQFTYYPLVEDKEEVQRKRRKALPAFSQPFGGGSHMGGGSGGSAGGYGGA
;
A
#
# COMPACT_ATOMS: atom_id res chain seq x y z
N GLN A 1 21.06 -17.52 25.13
CA GLN A 1 21.92 -18.06 24.05
C GLN A 1 21.03 -18.63 22.95
N CYS A 2 21.33 -18.37 21.68
CA CYS A 2 20.63 -18.98 20.55
C CYS A 2 21.50 -20.07 19.93
N SER A 3 20.92 -21.24 19.70
CA SER A 3 21.56 -22.35 18.98
C SER A 3 21.47 -22.15 17.47
N GLU A 4 22.37 -22.79 16.72
CA GLU A 4 22.32 -22.86 15.25
C GLU A 4 21.02 -23.50 14.71
N LEU A 5 20.27 -24.15 15.60
CA LEU A 5 18.99 -24.79 15.31
C LEU A 5 17.80 -23.82 15.38
N GLY A 6 18.03 -22.55 15.71
CA GLY A 6 16.98 -21.53 15.82
C GLY A 6 16.20 -21.59 17.15
N VAL A 7 16.77 -22.21 18.18
CA VAL A 7 16.18 -22.22 19.54
C VAL A 7 17.02 -21.33 20.45
N CYS A 8 16.38 -20.39 21.11
CA CYS A 8 17.01 -19.52 22.11
C CYS A 8 16.56 -19.88 23.52
N THR A 9 17.53 -20.11 24.41
CA THR A 9 17.29 -20.53 25.80
C THR A 9 17.85 -19.48 26.76
N VAL A 10 17.09 -19.20 27.81
CA VAL A 10 17.46 -18.34 28.94
C VAL A 10 17.03 -19.02 30.24
N SER A 11 17.81 -18.84 31.30
CA SER A 11 17.46 -19.28 32.65
C SER A 11 16.78 -18.13 33.38
N VAL A 12 15.71 -18.42 34.12
CA VAL A 12 14.89 -17.42 34.83
C VAL A 12 14.80 -17.81 36.30
N GLY A 13 14.88 -16.83 37.20
CA GLY A 13 14.64 -17.01 38.63
C GLY A 13 15.62 -16.25 39.53
N PRO A 14 15.58 -16.51 40.85
CA PRO A 14 14.41 -16.93 41.60
C PRO A 14 13.53 -15.73 42.03
N LYS A 15 14.02 -14.49 41.90
CA LYS A 15 13.30 -13.28 42.33
C LYS A 15 12.44 -12.68 41.24
N ASP A 16 12.95 -12.66 40.01
CA ASP A 16 12.23 -12.21 38.83
C ASP A 16 11.92 -13.42 37.96
N MET A 17 10.63 -13.58 37.65
CA MET A 17 10.12 -14.64 36.78
C MET A 17 9.91 -14.14 35.34
N THR A 18 10.48 -12.99 35.01
CA THR A 18 10.43 -12.37 33.68
C THR A 18 11.66 -12.73 32.86
N ALA A 19 11.45 -13.12 31.61
CA ALA A 19 12.51 -13.31 30.62
C ALA A 19 12.38 -12.24 29.53
N GLN A 20 13.51 -11.64 29.16
CA GLN A 20 13.59 -10.74 28.01
C GLN A 20 14.57 -11.29 26.98
N PHE A 21 14.13 -11.32 25.73
CA PHE A 21 14.95 -11.76 24.60
C PHE A 21 15.33 -10.56 23.75
N ASN A 22 16.44 -9.92 24.11
CA ASN A 22 17.01 -8.83 23.33
C ASN A 22 17.83 -9.36 22.16
N ASN A 23 17.90 -8.61 21.06
CA ASN A 23 18.74 -8.91 19.90
C ASN A 23 18.42 -10.26 19.22
N LEU A 24 17.13 -10.62 19.12
CA LEU A 24 16.70 -11.77 18.34
C LEU A 24 16.72 -11.45 16.84
N GLY A 25 17.44 -12.26 16.07
CA GLY A 25 17.42 -12.25 14.61
C GLY A 25 16.66 -13.45 14.05
N VAL A 26 15.90 -13.25 12.98
CA VAL A 26 15.25 -14.33 12.22
C VAL A 26 16.06 -14.60 10.96
N LEU A 27 16.59 -15.82 10.84
CA LEU A 27 17.29 -16.24 9.63
C LEU A 27 16.29 -16.66 8.55
N HIS A 28 16.26 -15.93 7.45
CA HIS A 28 15.42 -16.26 6.30
C HIS A 28 16.04 -17.39 5.47
N VAL A 29 15.24 -18.40 5.15
CA VAL A 29 15.63 -19.54 4.31
C VAL A 29 15.03 -19.37 2.92
N THR A 30 15.84 -19.57 1.88
CA THR A 30 15.35 -19.47 0.50
C THR A 30 14.40 -20.61 0.14
N LYS A 31 13.47 -20.37 -0.80
CA LYS A 31 12.57 -21.43 -1.32
C LYS A 31 13.30 -22.67 -1.83
N LYS A 32 14.53 -22.50 -2.34
CA LYS A 32 15.39 -23.61 -2.80
C LYS A 32 15.83 -24.50 -1.65
N ASN A 33 16.31 -23.90 -0.55
CA ASN A 33 16.88 -24.63 0.58
C ASN A 33 15.81 -25.08 1.60
N MET A 34 14.59 -24.56 1.49
CA MET A 34 13.48 -24.83 2.39
C MET A 34 13.21 -26.33 2.61
N MET A 35 13.24 -27.14 1.53
CA MET A 35 12.94 -28.57 1.63
C MET A 35 13.97 -29.30 2.50
N GLU A 36 15.24 -29.02 2.27
CA GLU A 36 16.35 -29.60 3.02
C GLU A 36 16.28 -29.21 4.49
N ILE A 37 16.08 -27.92 4.79
CA ILE A 37 15.97 -27.42 6.16
C ILE A 37 14.78 -28.03 6.90
N MET A 38 13.62 -28.15 6.23
CA MET A 38 12.42 -28.77 6.82
C MET A 38 12.66 -30.24 7.15
N THR A 39 13.25 -30.98 6.21
CA THR A 39 13.57 -32.41 6.40
C THR A 39 14.55 -32.60 7.56
N GLN A 40 15.61 -31.80 7.62
CA GLN A 40 16.58 -31.84 8.73
C GLN A 40 15.93 -31.51 10.08
N LYS A 41 15.02 -30.52 10.14
CA LYS A 41 14.29 -30.16 11.36
C LYS A 41 13.38 -31.30 11.84
N LEU A 42 12.61 -31.90 10.93
CA LEU A 42 11.72 -33.03 11.23
C LEU A 42 12.52 -34.26 11.70
N GLN A 43 13.60 -34.61 11.00
CA GLN A 43 14.49 -35.71 11.38
C GLN A 43 15.07 -35.52 12.78
N ARG A 44 15.59 -34.32 13.10
CA ARG A 44 16.11 -34.02 14.44
C ARG A 44 15.03 -34.13 15.51
N GLN A 45 13.82 -33.64 15.24
CA GLN A 45 12.71 -33.77 16.17
C GLN A 45 12.36 -35.24 16.44
N ARG A 46 12.34 -36.07 15.40
CA ARG A 46 12.06 -37.51 15.53
C ARG A 46 13.17 -38.26 16.27
N LEU A 47 14.43 -37.90 16.02
CA LEU A 47 15.59 -38.50 16.68
C LEU A 47 15.64 -38.21 18.19
N ARG A 48 15.13 -37.04 18.63
CA ARG A 48 14.97 -36.74 20.07
C ARG A 48 14.06 -37.74 20.79
N SER A 49 13.08 -38.30 20.09
CA SER A 49 12.16 -39.33 20.62
C SER A 49 12.62 -40.77 20.35
N ARG A 50 13.69 -40.98 19.56
CA ARG A 50 14.17 -42.31 19.18
C ARG A 50 15.71 -42.43 19.26
N PRO A 51 16.24 -43.03 20.34
CA PRO A 51 17.67 -43.24 20.51
C PRO A 51 18.31 -44.17 19.45
N HIS A 52 17.54 -45.10 18.88
CA HIS A 52 18.02 -46.15 17.98
C HIS A 52 18.15 -45.72 16.50
N GLY A 53 18.03 -44.43 16.20
CA GLY A 53 18.08 -43.93 14.82
C GLY A 53 16.74 -44.05 14.08
N LEU A 54 16.75 -43.61 12.81
CA LEU A 54 15.60 -43.64 11.92
C LEU A 54 15.74 -44.78 10.91
N THR A 55 14.67 -45.51 10.66
CA THR A 55 14.56 -46.49 9.56
C THR A 55 14.38 -45.79 8.20
N ASP A 56 14.57 -46.53 7.10
CA ASP A 56 14.38 -45.97 5.76
C ASP A 56 12.92 -45.65 5.44
N ALA A 57 11.98 -46.41 6.01
CA ALA A 57 10.56 -46.10 5.92
C ALA A 57 10.24 -44.76 6.61
N GLU A 58 10.73 -44.57 7.84
CA GLU A 58 10.55 -43.30 8.59
C GLU A 58 11.21 -42.12 7.87
N ARG A 59 12.37 -42.31 7.24
CA ARG A 59 13.01 -41.25 6.42
C ARG A 59 12.10 -40.82 5.26
N ARG A 60 11.49 -41.77 4.55
CA ARG A 60 10.56 -41.47 3.44
C ARG A 60 9.29 -40.77 3.92
N GLU A 61 8.76 -41.16 5.07
CA GLU A 61 7.61 -40.49 5.68
C GLU A 61 7.92 -39.02 6.02
N LEU A 62 9.08 -38.77 6.64
CA LEU A 62 9.52 -37.40 6.98
C LEU A 62 9.74 -36.53 5.74
N GLU A 63 10.27 -37.11 4.66
CA GLU A 63 10.40 -36.39 3.38
C GLU A 63 9.03 -36.04 2.79
N GLN A 64 8.05 -36.94 2.89
CA GLN A 64 6.70 -36.67 2.42
C GLN A 64 6.02 -35.59 3.27
N GLU A 65 6.18 -35.64 4.60
CA GLU A 65 5.70 -34.60 5.51
C GLU A 65 6.35 -33.24 5.19
N ALA A 66 7.67 -33.21 4.96
CA ALA A 66 8.38 -32.00 4.56
C ALA A 66 7.85 -31.40 3.25
N LYS A 67 7.49 -32.25 2.27
CA LYS A 67 6.87 -31.82 1.01
C LYS A 67 5.51 -31.19 1.23
N GLU A 68 4.66 -31.78 2.07
CA GLU A 68 3.33 -31.21 2.35
C GLU A 68 3.45 -29.89 3.12
N LEU A 69 4.31 -29.83 4.14
CA LEU A 69 4.55 -28.58 4.88
C LEU A 69 5.11 -27.47 3.98
N LYS A 70 5.98 -27.81 3.02
CA LYS A 70 6.50 -26.84 2.03
C LYS A 70 5.38 -26.18 1.21
N LYS A 71 4.28 -26.88 0.91
CA LYS A 71 3.18 -26.32 0.10
C LYS A 71 2.39 -25.25 0.85
N VAL A 72 2.27 -25.39 2.16
CA VAL A 72 1.39 -24.54 3.00
C VAL A 72 2.15 -23.52 3.84
N MET A 73 3.49 -23.61 3.90
CA MET A 73 4.30 -22.71 4.71
C MET A 73 4.53 -21.36 4.02
N ASP A 74 4.12 -20.30 4.71
CA ASP A 74 4.42 -18.92 4.34
C ASP A 74 5.78 -18.49 4.91
N LEU A 75 6.69 -18.07 4.03
CA LEU A 75 8.05 -17.64 4.38
C LEU A 75 8.11 -16.18 4.83
N SER A 76 7.03 -15.42 4.62
CA SER A 76 6.94 -13.99 4.96
C SER A 76 6.41 -13.72 6.36
N ILE A 77 6.00 -14.75 7.08
CA ILE A 77 5.37 -14.63 8.40
C ILE A 77 5.87 -15.70 9.34
N VAL A 78 6.21 -15.31 10.57
CA VAL A 78 6.65 -16.23 11.62
C VAL A 78 5.91 -15.94 12.92
N ARG A 79 5.89 -16.92 13.82
CA ARG A 79 5.42 -16.74 15.20
C ARG A 79 6.46 -17.30 16.15
N LEU A 80 6.67 -16.63 17.28
CA LEU A 80 7.54 -17.12 18.34
C LEU A 80 6.77 -18.06 19.24
N ARG A 81 7.35 -19.21 19.55
CA ARG A 81 6.84 -20.14 20.56
C ARG A 81 7.68 -20.03 21.81
N PHE A 82 7.06 -19.66 22.92
CA PHE A 82 7.69 -19.68 24.24
C PHE A 82 7.34 -20.99 24.93
N SER A 83 8.33 -21.70 25.43
CA SER A 83 8.17 -22.95 26.16
C SER A 83 9.04 -22.90 27.41
N ALA A 84 8.39 -22.94 28.57
CA ALA A 84 9.05 -22.91 29.87
C ALA A 84 9.14 -24.33 30.43
N PHE A 85 10.25 -24.62 31.11
CA PHE A 85 10.49 -25.90 31.76
C PHE A 85 10.85 -25.65 33.22
N LEU A 86 10.14 -26.31 34.13
CA LEU A 86 10.44 -26.27 35.55
C LEU A 86 11.49 -27.33 35.90
N ARG A 87 12.17 -27.09 37.02
CA ARG A 87 13.15 -28.03 37.57
C ARG A 87 12.42 -29.23 38.19
N ALA A 88 12.76 -30.42 37.72
CA ALA A 88 12.32 -31.70 38.27
C ALA A 88 13.11 -32.05 39.55
N SER A 89 12.67 -33.11 40.23
CA SER A 89 13.28 -33.59 41.48
C SER A 89 14.72 -34.08 41.31
N ASP A 90 15.09 -34.57 40.12
CA ASP A 90 16.45 -34.96 39.76
C ASP A 90 17.37 -33.77 39.45
N GLY A 91 16.83 -32.55 39.53
CA GLY A 91 17.54 -31.31 39.26
C GLY A 91 17.56 -30.89 37.79
N SER A 92 17.02 -31.69 36.87
CA SER A 92 16.91 -31.39 35.44
C SER A 92 15.75 -30.42 35.14
N PHE A 93 15.87 -29.57 34.12
CA PHE A 93 14.77 -28.71 33.67
C PHE A 93 13.90 -29.45 32.64
N SER A 94 13.14 -30.44 33.11
CA SER A 94 12.41 -31.38 32.24
C SER A 94 10.89 -31.30 32.34
N LEU A 95 10.33 -30.52 33.28
CA LEU A 95 8.87 -30.41 33.47
C LEU A 95 8.28 -29.31 32.58
N PRO A 96 7.61 -29.63 31.46
CA PRO A 96 7.13 -28.62 30.52
C PRO A 96 5.88 -27.90 31.04
N LEU A 97 5.82 -26.59 30.84
CA LEU A 97 4.59 -25.81 30.94
C LEU A 97 3.90 -25.67 29.58
N LYS A 98 2.62 -25.25 29.61
CA LYS A 98 1.85 -25.00 28.39
C LYS A 98 2.56 -23.93 27.55
N PRO A 99 2.91 -24.22 26.28
CA PRO A 99 3.56 -23.25 25.42
C PRO A 99 2.59 -22.12 25.04
N VAL A 100 3.13 -20.92 24.87
CA VAL A 100 2.39 -19.75 24.36
C VAL A 100 3.01 -19.28 23.05
N ILE A 101 2.16 -18.81 22.13
CA ILE A 101 2.54 -18.39 20.79
C ILE A 101 2.34 -16.88 20.67
N SER A 102 3.33 -16.16 20.15
CA SER A 102 3.22 -14.72 19.89
C SER A 102 2.20 -14.40 18.79
N HIS A 103 1.86 -13.13 18.68
CA HIS A 103 1.28 -12.60 17.45
C HIS A 103 2.21 -12.86 16.25
N PRO A 104 1.65 -12.94 15.03
CA PRO A 104 2.45 -13.05 13.82
C PRO A 104 3.40 -11.87 13.63
N ILE A 105 4.62 -12.17 13.17
CA ILE A 105 5.66 -11.21 12.83
C ILE A 105 5.88 -11.31 11.33
N HIS A 106 5.68 -10.22 10.62
CA HIS A 106 5.84 -10.18 9.17
C HIS A 106 7.26 -9.73 8.77
N ASP A 107 7.79 -10.35 7.72
CA ASP A 107 9.02 -9.93 7.09
C ASP A 107 8.81 -8.58 6.37
N SER A 108 9.44 -7.54 6.90
CA SER A 108 9.40 -6.19 6.32
C SER A 108 9.92 -6.10 4.87
N LYS A 109 10.67 -7.11 4.39
CA LYS A 109 11.15 -7.18 3.00
C LYS A 109 10.19 -7.94 2.08
N SER A 110 9.18 -8.60 2.62
CA SER A 110 8.19 -9.31 1.83
C SER A 110 7.23 -8.32 1.14
N PRO A 111 6.87 -8.54 -0.14
CA PRO A 111 6.08 -7.59 -0.93
C PRO A 111 4.72 -7.18 -0.30
N GLY A 112 4.13 -8.07 0.50
CA GLY A 112 2.85 -7.87 1.18
C GLY A 112 2.94 -7.20 2.55
N ALA A 113 4.13 -7.07 3.13
CA ALA A 113 4.33 -6.64 4.51
C ALA A 113 5.37 -5.51 4.65
N SER A 114 5.84 -4.95 3.53
CA SER A 114 6.65 -3.73 3.58
C SER A 114 5.82 -2.58 4.14
N ASN A 115 6.43 -1.83 5.07
CA ASN A 115 5.82 -0.62 5.61
C ASN A 115 5.49 0.34 4.46
N LEU A 116 4.25 0.81 4.44
CA LEU A 116 3.84 1.83 3.49
C LEU A 116 4.41 3.17 3.91
N LYS A 117 4.99 3.90 2.96
CA LYS A 117 5.53 5.24 3.22
C LYS A 117 5.36 6.13 2.01
N ILE A 118 4.84 7.33 2.26
CA ILE A 118 4.80 8.41 1.28
C ILE A 118 6.09 9.22 1.43
N SER A 119 6.91 9.22 0.39
CA SER A 119 8.15 9.99 0.34
C SER A 119 7.87 11.46 0.03
N ARG A 120 7.21 11.73 -1.11
CA ARG A 120 6.87 13.08 -1.57
C ARG A 120 5.62 13.07 -2.44
N MET A 121 5.00 14.24 -2.57
CA MET A 121 3.91 14.51 -3.51
C MET A 121 4.24 15.80 -4.27
N ASP A 122 3.84 15.87 -5.54
CA ASP A 122 3.98 17.10 -6.34
C ASP A 122 2.99 18.20 -5.94
N LYS A 123 1.77 17.80 -5.55
CA LYS A 123 0.69 18.67 -5.09
C LYS A 123 0.21 18.25 -3.72
N THR A 124 0.12 19.20 -2.79
CA THR A 124 -0.44 19.01 -1.44
C THR A 124 -1.76 19.76 -1.26
N ALA A 125 -2.35 20.22 -2.35
CA ALA A 125 -3.64 20.88 -2.36
C ALA A 125 -4.33 20.77 -3.72
N GLY A 126 -5.65 20.93 -3.74
CA GLY A 126 -6.47 20.78 -4.94
C GLY A 126 -7.85 21.40 -4.81
N SER A 127 -8.65 21.30 -5.86
CA SER A 127 -10.03 21.77 -5.88
C SER A 127 -10.93 20.85 -5.06
N VAL A 128 -11.88 21.43 -4.32
CA VAL A 128 -13.00 20.73 -3.68
C VAL A 128 -13.76 19.77 -4.61
N ARG A 129 -13.75 20.00 -5.95
CA ARG A 129 -14.36 19.08 -6.93
C ARG A 129 -13.62 17.75 -7.10
N GLY A 130 -12.38 17.66 -6.64
CA GLY A 130 -11.47 16.57 -6.98
C GLY A 130 -11.10 16.59 -8.46
N GLY A 131 -10.47 15.51 -8.92
CA GLY A 131 -10.04 15.32 -10.30
C GLY A 131 -8.66 15.88 -10.62
N ASP A 132 -7.98 16.50 -9.66
CA ASP A 132 -6.60 16.97 -9.85
C ASP A 132 -5.66 15.78 -9.93
N GLU A 133 -4.88 15.70 -11.01
CA GLU A 133 -3.84 14.69 -11.16
C GLU A 133 -2.66 15.00 -10.22
N VAL A 134 -2.27 14.02 -9.41
CA VAL A 134 -1.23 14.10 -8.39
C VAL A 134 -0.23 12.97 -8.59
N TYR A 135 1.05 13.31 -8.52
CA TYR A 135 2.19 12.40 -8.59
C TYR A 135 2.72 12.14 -7.18
N LEU A 136 2.58 10.90 -6.71
CA LEU A 136 2.99 10.48 -5.38
C LEU A 136 4.16 9.51 -5.46
N LEU A 137 5.27 9.86 -4.82
CA LEU A 137 6.43 8.99 -4.66
C LEU A 137 6.33 8.23 -3.35
N CYS A 138 6.52 6.91 -3.38
CA CYS A 138 6.40 6.04 -2.23
C CYS A 138 7.48 4.96 -2.17
N ASP A 139 7.56 4.28 -1.03
CA ASP A 139 8.28 3.02 -0.92
C ASP A 139 7.55 1.92 -1.72
N LYS A 140 8.14 0.73 -1.78
CA LYS A 140 7.66 -0.37 -2.63
C LYS A 140 6.21 -0.77 -2.31
N VAL A 141 5.32 -0.64 -3.29
CA VAL A 141 3.91 -1.06 -3.22
C VAL A 141 3.56 -2.16 -4.22
N GLN A 142 2.45 -2.86 -4.00
CA GLN A 142 1.87 -3.79 -4.97
C GLN A 142 0.69 -3.12 -5.68
N LYS A 143 0.74 -3.01 -7.00
CA LYS A 143 -0.26 -2.29 -7.81
C LYS A 143 -1.70 -2.79 -7.63
N ASP A 144 -1.88 -4.07 -7.32
CA ASP A 144 -3.18 -4.71 -7.16
C ASP A 144 -3.71 -4.66 -5.70
N ASP A 145 -2.89 -4.17 -4.77
CA ASP A 145 -3.14 -4.20 -3.32
C ASP A 145 -2.78 -2.86 -2.64
N ILE A 146 -3.03 -1.75 -3.33
CA ILE A 146 -2.75 -0.40 -2.82
C ILE A 146 -3.87 0.56 -3.18
N GLU A 147 -4.17 1.48 -2.27
CA GLU A 147 -5.11 2.59 -2.43
C GLU A 147 -4.55 3.85 -1.78
N VAL A 148 -4.93 5.02 -2.31
CA VAL A 148 -4.64 6.32 -1.71
C VAL A 148 -5.90 6.78 -0.99
N ARG A 149 -5.88 6.79 0.34
CA ARG A 149 -7.05 7.14 1.18
C ARG A 149 -6.94 8.58 1.66
N PHE A 150 -7.97 9.36 1.39
CA PHE A 150 -8.22 10.67 2.00
C PHE A 150 -9.22 10.51 3.14
N TYR A 151 -9.02 11.20 4.25
CA TYR A 151 -9.93 11.15 5.38
C TYR A 151 -9.82 12.38 6.30
N GLU A 152 -10.86 12.60 7.10
CA GLU A 152 -10.86 13.54 8.22
C GLU A 152 -10.83 12.76 9.55
N ASP A 153 -10.14 13.30 10.54
CA ASP A 153 -10.01 12.71 11.89
C ASP A 153 -11.08 13.29 12.84
N ASP A 154 -12.31 13.42 12.35
CA ASP A 154 -13.45 13.96 13.10
C ASP A 154 -14.53 12.89 13.34
N GLU A 155 -15.54 13.23 14.16
CA GLU A 155 -16.64 12.32 14.49
C GLU A 155 -17.48 11.89 13.27
N ASN A 156 -17.41 12.65 12.16
CA ASN A 156 -18.12 12.33 10.94
C ASN A 156 -17.42 11.27 10.08
N GLY A 157 -16.12 11.03 10.29
CA GLY A 157 -15.39 9.90 9.73
C GLY A 157 -15.38 9.84 8.19
N TRP A 158 -15.39 11.00 7.50
CA TRP A 158 -15.37 11.01 6.04
C TRP A 158 -14.09 10.35 5.53
N GLN A 159 -14.25 9.49 4.53
CA GLN A 159 -13.15 8.95 3.75
C GLN A 159 -13.51 8.87 2.26
N ALA A 160 -12.51 9.04 1.42
CA ALA A 160 -12.60 8.81 -0.02
C ALA A 160 -11.26 8.29 -0.55
N PHE A 161 -11.26 7.79 -1.78
CA PHE A 161 -10.08 7.18 -2.39
C PHE A 161 -9.69 7.91 -3.67
N GLY A 162 -8.39 8.12 -3.85
CA GLY A 162 -7.84 8.60 -5.11
C GLY A 162 -8.15 7.63 -6.25
N ASP A 163 -8.53 8.18 -7.39
CA ASP A 163 -8.88 7.40 -8.58
C ASP A 163 -7.63 7.12 -9.43
N PHE A 164 -7.30 5.85 -9.60
CA PHE A 164 -6.20 5.37 -10.43
C PHE A 164 -6.38 3.89 -10.75
N SER A 165 -5.73 3.44 -11.82
CA SER A 165 -5.68 2.05 -12.26
C SER A 165 -4.33 1.41 -11.95
N PRO A 166 -4.20 0.06 -11.99
CA PRO A 166 -2.92 -0.60 -11.78
C PRO A 166 -1.81 -0.18 -12.77
N THR A 167 -2.16 0.40 -13.92
CA THR A 167 -1.18 0.92 -14.90
C THR A 167 -0.58 2.26 -14.48
N ASP A 168 -1.26 3.00 -13.61
CA ASP A 168 -0.79 4.30 -13.08
C ASP A 168 0.21 4.13 -11.91
N VAL A 169 0.43 2.88 -11.47
CA VAL A 169 1.47 2.53 -10.50
C VAL A 169 2.80 2.31 -11.24
N HIS A 170 3.63 3.34 -11.26
CA HIS A 170 4.90 3.32 -11.96
C HIS A 170 5.96 2.54 -11.18
N LYS A 171 6.33 1.36 -11.70
CA LYS A 171 7.45 0.52 -11.23
C LYS A 171 7.42 0.21 -9.72
N GLN A 172 6.24 0.19 -9.08
CA GLN A 172 6.04 -0.05 -7.64
C GLN A 172 6.52 1.08 -6.71
N TYR A 173 7.01 2.21 -7.21
CA TYR A 173 7.61 3.28 -6.39
C TYR A 173 6.97 4.65 -6.61
N ALA A 174 6.02 4.77 -7.54
CA ALA A 174 5.21 5.96 -7.69
C ALA A 174 3.79 5.60 -8.11
N ILE A 175 2.84 6.47 -7.76
CA ILE A 175 1.44 6.36 -8.11
C ILE A 175 1.00 7.71 -8.68
N VAL A 176 0.43 7.69 -9.88
CA VAL A 176 -0.32 8.83 -10.41
C VAL A 176 -1.79 8.58 -10.16
N PHE A 177 -2.48 9.53 -9.53
CA PHE A 177 -3.90 9.38 -9.21
C PHE A 177 -4.62 10.71 -9.32
N ARG A 178 -5.96 10.66 -9.41
CA ARG A 178 -6.81 11.85 -9.36
C ARG A 178 -7.45 11.98 -7.98
N THR A 179 -7.42 13.19 -7.43
CA THR A 179 -8.00 13.47 -6.11
C THR A 179 -9.50 13.14 -6.10
N PRO A 180 -10.02 12.51 -5.02
CA PRO A 180 -11.46 12.33 -4.89
C PRO A 180 -12.15 13.68 -4.68
N PRO A 181 -13.43 13.82 -5.03
CA PRO A 181 -14.21 14.98 -4.63
C PRO A 181 -14.36 15.06 -3.11
N TYR A 182 -14.26 16.25 -2.55
CA TYR A 182 -14.51 16.46 -1.12
C TYR A 182 -16.02 16.37 -0.84
N HIS A 183 -16.41 15.80 0.32
CA HIS A 183 -17.82 15.52 0.60
C HIS A 183 -18.72 16.76 0.69
N LYS A 184 -18.14 17.94 1.00
CA LYS A 184 -18.85 19.23 0.99
C LYS A 184 -18.36 20.06 -0.19
N MET A 185 -19.15 20.14 -1.26
CA MET A 185 -18.80 20.90 -2.46
C MET A 185 -18.73 22.42 -2.25
N LYS A 186 -19.45 22.93 -1.25
CA LYS A 186 -19.51 24.35 -0.90
C LYS A 186 -18.73 24.56 0.39
N ILE A 187 -17.48 24.95 0.26
CA ILE A 187 -16.62 25.40 1.36
C ILE A 187 -16.34 26.89 1.19
N GLU A 188 -16.29 27.65 2.28
CA GLU A 188 -15.96 29.09 2.25
C GLU A 188 -14.47 29.34 2.48
N ARG A 189 -13.80 28.42 3.17
CA ARG A 189 -12.38 28.47 3.52
C ARG A 189 -11.70 27.17 3.10
N PRO A 190 -10.37 27.18 2.89
CA PRO A 190 -9.63 25.96 2.62
C PRO A 190 -9.80 24.95 3.77
N VAL A 191 -10.00 23.69 3.42
CA VAL A 191 -10.15 22.58 4.39
C VAL A 191 -8.97 21.62 4.25
N THR A 192 -8.27 21.38 5.34
CA THR A 192 -7.15 20.43 5.36
C THR A 192 -7.63 19.07 5.86
N VAL A 193 -7.41 18.05 5.04
CA VAL A 193 -7.68 16.65 5.34
C VAL A 193 -6.37 15.88 5.41
N PHE A 194 -6.47 14.61 5.80
CA PHE A 194 -5.34 13.68 5.78
C PHE A 194 -5.39 12.78 4.55
N LEU A 195 -4.21 12.40 4.07
CA LEU A 195 -3.98 11.45 3.00
C LEU A 195 -2.96 10.42 3.47
N GLN A 196 -3.20 9.14 3.16
CA GLN A 196 -2.28 8.05 3.46
C GLN A 196 -2.37 6.95 2.40
N LEU A 197 -1.32 6.13 2.29
CA LEU A 197 -1.38 4.87 1.57
C LEU A 197 -2.06 3.81 2.45
N LYS A 198 -2.88 2.96 1.84
CA LYS A 198 -3.56 1.84 2.52
C LYS A 198 -3.51 0.59 1.64
N ARG A 199 -3.15 -0.57 2.21
CA ARG A 199 -3.30 -1.85 1.52
C ARG A 199 -4.75 -2.30 1.51
N LYS A 200 -5.21 -2.87 0.39
CA LYS A 200 -6.57 -3.43 0.29
C LYS A 200 -6.72 -4.65 1.19
N ARG A 201 -5.67 -5.48 1.25
CA ARG A 201 -5.55 -6.69 2.06
C ARG A 201 -4.70 -6.37 3.29
N GLY A 202 -5.16 -6.79 4.47
CA GLY A 202 -4.46 -6.54 5.74
C GLY A 202 -4.72 -5.17 6.36
N GLY A 203 -5.02 -4.14 5.54
CA GLY A 203 -5.45 -2.83 6.03
C GLY A 203 -4.32 -1.98 6.61
N ASP A 204 -3.06 -2.37 6.42
CA ASP A 204 -1.89 -1.58 6.80
C ASP A 204 -1.92 -0.20 6.15
N VAL A 205 -1.45 0.81 6.88
CA VAL A 205 -1.48 2.21 6.47
C VAL A 205 -0.10 2.86 6.61
N SER A 206 0.19 3.87 5.80
CA SER A 206 1.35 4.75 6.02
C SER A 206 1.06 5.82 7.05
N ASP A 207 2.10 6.55 7.48
CA ASP A 207 1.93 7.85 8.11
C ASP A 207 1.12 8.80 7.22
N SER A 208 0.31 9.64 7.86
CA SER A 208 -0.57 10.58 7.17
C SER A 208 0.16 11.84 6.72
N LYS A 209 -0.21 12.34 5.54
CA LYS A 209 0.19 13.62 4.98
C LYS A 209 -1.02 14.54 4.91
N GLN A 210 -0.81 15.84 5.01
CA GLN A 210 -1.89 16.82 4.86
C GLN A 210 -2.17 17.10 3.38
N PHE A 211 -3.43 17.26 3.05
CA PHE A 211 -3.89 17.74 1.75
C PHE A 211 -4.98 18.79 1.93
N THR A 212 -4.85 19.94 1.27
CA THR A 212 -5.80 21.06 1.44
C THR A 212 -6.73 21.18 0.24
N TYR A 213 -8.04 21.08 0.46
CA TYR A 213 -9.06 21.41 -0.53
C TYR A 213 -9.35 22.90 -0.52
N TYR A 214 -9.29 23.54 -1.69
CA TYR A 214 -9.66 24.93 -1.90
C TYR A 214 -11.08 25.07 -2.45
N PRO A 215 -11.81 26.14 -2.06
CA PRO A 215 -13.13 26.44 -2.60
C PRO A 215 -13.09 26.64 -4.11
N LEU A 216 -14.23 26.37 -4.76
CA LEU A 216 -14.41 26.78 -6.14
C LEU A 216 -14.44 28.31 -6.19
N VAL A 217 -13.44 28.90 -6.86
CA VAL A 217 -13.53 30.30 -7.27
C VAL A 217 -14.56 30.35 -8.38
N GLU A 218 -15.79 30.73 -8.05
CA GLU A 218 -16.75 31.13 -9.07
C GLU A 218 -16.19 32.37 -9.75
N ASP A 219 -15.69 32.20 -10.98
CA ASP A 219 -15.19 33.31 -11.79
C ASP A 219 -16.37 34.18 -12.27
N LYS A 220 -16.99 34.89 -11.32
CA LYS A 220 -18.13 35.76 -11.55
C LYS A 220 -17.76 36.86 -12.55
N GLU A 221 -16.49 37.23 -12.60
CA GLU A 221 -15.97 38.27 -13.50
C GLU A 221 -15.84 37.76 -14.94
N GLU A 222 -15.30 36.56 -15.16
CA GLU A 222 -15.21 36.00 -16.51
C GLU A 222 -16.59 35.62 -17.09
N VAL A 223 -17.50 35.11 -16.24
CA VAL A 223 -18.89 34.83 -16.62
C VAL A 223 -19.64 36.11 -16.99
N GLN A 224 -19.46 37.20 -16.23
CA GLN A 224 -20.04 38.49 -16.58
C GLN A 224 -19.41 39.09 -17.83
N ARG A 225 -18.10 38.95 -18.03
CA ARG A 225 -17.40 39.39 -19.25
C ARG A 225 -17.90 38.66 -20.50
N LYS A 226 -18.14 37.34 -20.41
CA LYS A 226 -18.74 36.54 -21.49
C LYS A 226 -20.20 36.92 -21.76
N ARG A 227 -20.99 37.23 -20.72
CA ARG A 227 -22.38 37.73 -20.86
C ARG A 227 -22.47 39.15 -21.44
N ARG A 228 -21.46 40.00 -21.25
CA ARG A 228 -21.40 41.37 -21.81
C ARG A 228 -20.91 41.44 -23.25
N LYS A 229 -20.36 40.35 -23.81
CA LYS A 229 -20.11 40.29 -25.26
C LYS A 229 -21.44 40.16 -25.98
N ALA A 230 -21.97 41.28 -26.47
CA ALA A 230 -23.07 41.26 -27.42
C ALA A 230 -22.63 40.45 -28.65
N LEU A 231 -23.38 39.39 -28.97
CA LEU A 231 -23.22 38.69 -30.24
C LEU A 231 -23.46 39.71 -31.38
N PRO A 232 -22.60 39.80 -32.40
CA PRO A 232 -22.87 40.66 -33.54
C PRO A 232 -24.20 40.23 -34.16
N ALA A 233 -25.12 41.19 -34.31
CA ALA A 233 -26.40 40.95 -34.95
C ALA A 233 -26.14 40.44 -36.37
N PHE A 234 -26.46 39.18 -36.63
CA PHE A 234 -26.40 38.62 -37.97
C PHE A 234 -27.60 39.16 -38.75
N SER A 235 -27.44 40.35 -39.33
CA SER A 235 -28.40 40.89 -40.28
C SER A 235 -28.30 40.06 -41.57
N GLN A 236 -29.14 39.04 -41.70
CA GLN A 236 -29.55 38.58 -43.04
C GLN A 236 -30.57 39.57 -43.59
N PRO A 237 -30.42 39.97 -44.86
CA PRO A 237 -31.57 40.25 -45.68
C PRO A 237 -31.55 39.35 -46.93
N PHE A 238 -32.38 38.31 -46.90
CA PHE A 238 -32.94 37.75 -48.12
C PHE A 238 -34.01 38.71 -48.65
N GLY A 239 -33.92 39.09 -49.92
CA GLY A 239 -35.09 39.41 -50.76
C GLY A 239 -35.27 40.86 -51.22
N GLY A 240 -35.03 41.07 -52.51
CA GLY A 240 -36.03 41.71 -53.38
C GLY A 240 -35.76 43.11 -53.91
N GLY A 241 -35.38 43.20 -55.21
CA GLY A 241 -36.00 44.15 -56.15
C GLY A 241 -35.20 45.41 -56.54
N SER A 242 -34.74 45.43 -57.80
CA SER A 242 -34.71 46.55 -58.79
C SER A 242 -34.32 47.96 -58.31
N HIS A 243 -33.35 48.69 -58.89
CA HIS A 243 -33.33 49.18 -60.28
C HIS A 243 -32.09 50.11 -60.44
N MET A 244 -31.49 50.15 -61.65
CA MET A 244 -30.58 51.20 -62.20
C MET A 244 -29.23 51.40 -61.46
N GLY A 245 -28.06 51.47 -62.08
CA GLY A 245 -27.65 51.49 -63.48
C GLY A 245 -26.17 51.89 -63.55
N GLY A 246 -25.46 51.36 -64.54
CA GLY A 246 -24.28 51.96 -65.19
C GLY A 246 -22.95 51.97 -64.43
N GLY A 247 -21.89 51.58 -65.13
CA GLY A 247 -20.53 52.08 -64.83
C GLY A 247 -19.45 51.02 -64.75
N SER A 248 -18.92 50.68 -65.91
CA SER A 248 -17.62 50.06 -66.20
C SER A 248 -16.49 50.29 -65.19
N GLY A 249 -15.64 49.27 -65.01
CA GLY A 249 -14.27 49.46 -64.53
C GLY A 249 -13.65 48.21 -63.92
N GLY A 250 -13.16 47.30 -64.76
CA GLY A 250 -12.31 46.21 -64.30
C GLY A 250 -10.95 46.72 -63.85
N SER A 251 -10.37 46.07 -62.84
CA SER A 251 -8.93 45.82 -62.81
C SER A 251 -8.58 44.71 -61.80
N ALA A 252 -7.62 43.91 -62.22
CA ALA A 252 -7.11 42.72 -61.57
C ALA A 252 -6.02 43.03 -60.52
N GLY A 253 -5.71 42.03 -59.71
CA GLY A 253 -4.55 41.96 -58.79
C GLY A 253 -5.01 41.51 -57.40
N GLY A 254 -4.63 40.37 -56.84
CA GLY A 254 -3.41 39.59 -56.98
C GLY A 254 -2.62 39.65 -55.67
N TYR A 255 -2.21 38.47 -55.17
CA TYR A 255 -1.31 38.21 -54.02
C TYR A 255 -1.93 38.31 -52.61
N GLY A 256 -1.73 37.39 -51.65
CA GLY A 256 -0.84 36.23 -51.57
C GLY A 256 0.21 36.40 -50.45
N GLY A 257 0.15 35.52 -49.43
CA GLY A 257 1.22 35.27 -48.43
C GLY A 257 1.28 36.24 -47.26
N ALA A 258 1.64 35.86 -46.04
CA ALA A 258 2.06 34.58 -45.46
C ALA A 258 1.72 34.60 -43.96
#